data_AF-A0A1F0VM13-F1
#
_entry.id   AF-A0A1F0VM13-F1
#
_cell.length_a   1.000
_cell.length_b   1.000
_cell.length_c   1.000
_cell.angle_alpha   90.00
_cell.angle_beta   90.00
_cell.angle_gamma   90.00
#
_symmetry.space_group_name_H-M   'P 1'
#
loop_
_entity.id
_entity.type
_entity.pdbx_description
1 polymer ?
#
loop_
_entity_poly.entity_id
_entity_poly.type
_entity_poly.pdbx_seq_one_letter_code
_entity_poly.pdbx_strand_id
1 'polypeptide(L)'
;MWLRSPLDLAAAGHSVKAAALTSLGFGHVSALIVYAHPGVFEQTVSQQRGSDAATQWRERAEQRLRAGRAHFEAGMLGRAPLFEVIEGRRLPAQDAKAAEIAMLLDDSARLTEDGTYPSA
;
A
#
# COMPACT_ATOMS: atom_id res chain seq x y z
N MET A 1 20.23 16.91 -21.03
CA MET A 1 21.37 17.31 -20.17
C MET A 1 21.29 16.49 -18.90
N TRP A 2 22.13 15.45 -18.73
CA TRP A 2 22.18 14.67 -17.50
C TRP A 2 23.13 15.31 -16.49
N LEU A 3 22.76 15.26 -15.22
CA LEU A 3 23.59 15.71 -14.11
C LEU A 3 24.89 14.87 -14.08
N ARG A 4 26.04 15.54 -13.93
CA ARG A 4 27.35 14.88 -13.80
C ARG A 4 27.74 14.58 -12.35
N SER A 5 26.99 15.15 -11.41
CA SER A 5 27.13 14.95 -9.97
C SER A 5 25.74 14.86 -9.36
N PRO A 6 25.54 14.12 -8.25
CA PRO A 6 24.26 14.08 -7.54
C PRO A 6 23.79 15.50 -7.19
N LEU A 7 22.52 15.79 -7.43
CA LEU A 7 21.90 17.04 -6.98
C LEU A 7 21.57 16.91 -5.49
N ASP A 8 22.37 17.58 -4.66
CA ASP A 8 22.13 17.64 -3.21
C ASP A 8 21.20 18.82 -2.87
N LEU A 9 19.90 18.54 -2.84
CA LEU A 9 18.88 19.52 -2.45
C LEU A 9 18.93 19.83 -0.95
N ALA A 10 19.38 18.88 -0.12
CA ALA A 10 19.44 19.05 1.32
C ALA A 10 20.52 20.06 1.72
N ALA A 11 21.68 20.03 1.07
CA ALA A 11 22.73 21.04 1.25
C ALA A 11 22.26 22.47 0.92
N ALA A 12 21.27 22.60 0.02
CA ALA A 12 20.64 23.87 -0.34
C ALA A 12 19.43 24.22 0.54
N GLY A 13 19.13 23.47 1.60
CA GLY A 13 17.99 23.72 2.48
C GLY A 13 16.62 23.42 1.83
N HIS A 14 16.58 22.60 0.78
CA HIS A 14 15.37 22.25 0.06
C HIS A 14 14.97 20.79 0.27
N SER A 15 13.67 20.55 0.36
CA SER A 15 13.09 19.21 0.42
C SER A 15 12.53 18.79 -0.94
N VAL A 16 12.64 17.49 -1.26
CA VAL A 16 12.00 16.92 -2.45
C VAL A 16 10.49 16.87 -2.24
N LYS A 17 9.75 17.60 -3.07
CA LYS A 17 8.28 17.67 -2.98
C LYS A 17 7.57 16.69 -3.90
N ALA A 18 8.17 16.38 -5.03
CA ALA A 18 7.63 15.48 -6.03
C ALA A 18 8.75 14.97 -6.95
N ALA A 19 8.46 13.90 -7.69
CA ALA A 19 9.28 13.37 -8.76
C ALA A 19 8.45 13.25 -10.05
N ALA A 20 9.09 13.44 -11.20
CA ALA A 20 8.53 13.13 -12.50
C ALA A 20 9.34 11.98 -13.10
N LEU A 21 8.68 10.86 -13.37
CA LEU A 21 9.27 9.67 -13.97
C LEU A 21 8.83 9.60 -15.42
N THR A 22 9.78 9.58 -16.34
CA THR A 22 9.52 9.44 -17.78
C THR A 22 10.07 8.13 -18.29
N SER A 23 9.35 7.50 -19.22
CA SER A 23 9.79 6.28 -19.92
C SER A 23 9.48 6.40 -21.40
N LEU A 24 10.41 5.94 -22.25
CA LEU A 24 10.30 5.97 -23.70
C LEU A 24 10.55 4.55 -24.24
N GLY A 25 9.57 4.01 -24.95
CA GLY A 25 9.62 2.72 -25.63
C GLY A 25 9.66 2.87 -27.15
N PHE A 26 9.98 1.77 -27.84
CA PHE A 26 9.87 1.71 -29.31
C PHE A 26 8.42 1.95 -29.77
N GLY A 27 8.27 2.44 -31.00
CA GLY A 27 6.94 2.65 -31.60
C GLY A 27 6.18 3.86 -31.07
N HIS A 28 6.89 4.95 -30.72
CA HIS A 28 6.31 6.20 -30.20
C HIS A 28 5.56 6.04 -28.87
N VAL A 29 5.93 5.04 -28.05
CA VAL A 29 5.37 4.88 -26.71
C VAL A 29 6.12 5.78 -25.74
N SER A 30 5.39 6.68 -25.10
CA SER A 30 5.93 7.55 -24.04
C SER A 30 5.01 7.53 -22.81
N ALA A 31 5.62 7.52 -21.63
CA ALA A 31 4.90 7.62 -20.36
C ALA A 31 5.51 8.71 -19.47
N LEU A 32 4.66 9.38 -18.70
CA LEU A 32 5.02 10.31 -17.64
C LEU A 32 4.18 9.98 -16.39
N ILE A 33 4.85 9.83 -15.26
CA ILE A 33 4.22 9.69 -13.94
C ILE A 33 4.73 10.83 -13.06
N VAL A 34 3.81 11.53 -12.40
CA VAL A 34 4.14 12.51 -11.37
C VAL A 34 3.81 11.90 -10.02
N TYR A 35 4.80 11.84 -9.13
CA TYR A 35 4.70 11.26 -7.80
C TYR A 35 4.95 12.33 -6.75
N ALA A 36 3.94 12.65 -5.95
CA ALA A 36 4.05 13.64 -4.88
C ALA A 36 4.54 13.01 -3.56
N HIS A 37 5.22 13.80 -2.73
CA HIS A 37 5.65 13.38 -1.40
C HIS A 37 4.45 12.94 -0.52
N PRO A 38 4.52 11.81 0.22
CA PRO A 38 3.38 11.29 1.00
C PRO A 38 2.79 12.26 2.02
N GLY A 39 3.61 13.16 2.57
CA GLY A 39 3.14 14.22 3.49
C GLY A 39 2.08 15.16 2.88
N VAL A 40 1.97 15.23 1.55
CA VAL A 40 0.88 15.95 0.89
C VAL A 40 -0.47 15.29 1.20
N PHE A 41 -0.54 13.95 1.19
CA PHE A 41 -1.78 13.23 1.48
C PHE A 41 -2.23 13.45 2.92
N GLU A 42 -1.30 13.39 3.88
CA GLU A 42 -1.60 13.68 5.28
C GLU A 42 -2.20 15.08 5.46
N GLN A 43 -1.60 16.07 4.81
CA GLN A 43 -2.12 17.44 4.86
C GLN A 43 -3.54 17.52 4.28
N THR A 44 -3.82 16.77 3.21
CA THR A 44 -5.18 16.65 2.65
C THR A 44 -6.15 16.00 3.65
N VAL A 45 -5.75 14.95 4.37
CA VAL A 45 -6.58 14.35 5.43
C VAL A 45 -6.87 15.37 6.52
N SER A 46 -5.87 16.12 6.98
CA SER A 46 -6.06 17.16 7.99
C SER A 46 -7.04 18.24 7.54
N GLN A 47 -6.96 18.66 6.27
CA GLN A 47 -7.83 19.71 5.72
C GLN A 47 -9.27 19.23 5.51
N GLN A 48 -9.46 17.99 5.03
CA GLN A 48 -10.79 17.48 4.66
C GLN A 48 -11.52 16.74 5.78
N ARG A 49 -10.77 16.18 6.75
CA ARG A 49 -11.30 15.31 7.80
C ARG A 49 -10.86 15.71 9.22
N GLY A 50 -10.08 16.79 9.35
CA GLY A 50 -9.64 17.32 10.63
C GLY A 50 -8.31 16.73 11.12
N SER A 51 -7.70 17.43 12.09
CA SER A 51 -6.41 17.06 12.69
C SER A 51 -6.42 15.67 13.29
N ASP A 52 -7.50 15.30 13.99
CA ASP A 52 -7.58 14.03 14.70
C ASP A 52 -7.57 12.85 13.73
N ALA A 53 -8.26 12.98 12.61
CA ALA A 53 -8.25 11.97 11.54
C ALA A 53 -6.85 11.82 10.91
N ALA A 54 -6.10 12.93 10.76
CA ALA A 54 -4.74 12.90 10.26
C ALA A 54 -3.78 12.22 11.25
N THR A 55 -3.90 12.53 12.55
CA THR A 55 -3.14 11.87 13.63
C THR A 55 -3.43 10.37 13.67
N GLN A 56 -4.70 9.96 13.66
CA GLN A 56 -5.08 8.54 13.66
C GLN A 56 -4.61 7.81 12.39
N TRP A 57 -4.58 8.49 11.24
CA TRP A 57 -4.00 7.93 10.03
C TRP A 57 -2.50 7.71 10.17
N ARG A 58 -1.77 8.73 10.68
CA ARG A 58 -0.32 8.67 10.90
C ARG A 58 0.06 7.55 11.86
N GLU A 59 -0.62 7.45 13.01
CA GLU A 59 -0.38 6.42 14.00
C GLU A 59 -0.54 5.01 13.42
N ARG A 60 -1.61 4.78 12.65
CA ARG A 60 -1.84 3.49 11.96
C ARG A 60 -0.76 3.20 10.92
N ALA A 61 -0.35 4.21 10.16
CA ALA A 61 0.72 4.07 9.16
C ALA A 61 2.06 3.71 9.82
N GLU A 62 2.42 4.36 10.91
CA GLU A 62 3.65 4.11 11.67
C GLU A 62 3.62 2.74 12.35
N GLN A 63 2.48 2.34 12.93
CA GLN A 63 2.30 1.00 13.49
C GLN A 63 2.51 -0.07 12.41
N ARG A 64 1.92 0.13 11.22
CA ARG A 64 2.08 -0.81 10.11
C ARG A 64 3.53 -0.86 9.62
N LEU A 65 4.22 0.28 9.54
CA LEU A 65 5.62 0.33 9.15
C LEU A 65 6.52 -0.41 10.14
N ARG A 66 6.31 -0.21 11.45
CA ARG A 66 7.04 -0.94 12.50
C ARG A 66 6.79 -2.44 12.43
N ALA A 67 5.53 -2.86 12.31
CA ALA A 67 5.17 -4.27 12.18
C ALA A 67 5.78 -4.91 10.93
N GLY A 68 5.72 -4.20 9.79
CA GLY A 68 6.32 -4.64 8.53
C GLY A 68 7.84 -4.76 8.62
N ARG A 69 8.52 -3.81 9.27
CA ARG A 69 9.96 -3.87 9.48
C ARG A 69 10.37 -5.06 10.35
N ALA A 70 9.66 -5.27 11.46
CA ALA A 70 9.90 -6.41 12.34
C ALA A 70 9.71 -7.75 11.62
N HIS A 71 8.64 -7.89 10.82
CA HIS A 71 8.41 -9.08 10.02
C HIS A 71 9.48 -9.28 8.93
N PHE A 72 9.88 -8.20 8.25
CA PHE A 72 10.95 -8.26 7.25
C PHE A 72 12.27 -8.74 7.86
N GLU A 73 12.66 -8.20 9.02
CA GLU A 73 13.87 -8.62 9.75
C GLU A 73 13.79 -10.08 10.21
N ALA A 74 12.64 -10.51 10.75
CA ALA A 74 12.42 -11.90 11.11
C ALA A 74 12.61 -12.82 9.90
N GLY A 75 12.14 -12.40 8.73
CA GLY A 75 12.33 -13.13 7.48
C GLY A 75 13.76 -13.19 6.99
N MET A 76 14.51 -12.09 7.08
CA MET A 76 15.95 -12.08 6.77
C MET A 76 16.74 -13.03 7.66
N LEU A 77 16.31 -13.23 8.91
CA LEU A 77 16.93 -14.14 9.87
C LEU A 77 16.40 -15.59 9.77
N GLY A 78 15.51 -15.88 8.82
CA GLY A 78 14.90 -17.21 8.65
C GLY A 78 13.93 -17.61 9.77
N ARG A 79 13.44 -16.65 10.56
CA ARG A 79 12.52 -16.87 11.70
C ARG A 79 11.04 -16.72 11.33
N ALA A 80 10.75 -16.16 10.15
CA ALA A 80 9.43 -16.05 9.57
C ALA A 80 9.54 -16.16 8.04
N PRO A 81 8.51 -16.62 7.32
CA PRO A 81 8.52 -16.59 5.87
C PRO A 81 8.20 -15.17 5.36
N LEU A 82 8.89 -14.76 4.30
CA LEU A 82 8.56 -13.53 3.55
C LEU A 82 7.61 -13.79 2.37
N PHE A 83 7.39 -15.07 2.06
CA PHE A 83 6.47 -15.52 1.03
C PHE A 83 5.85 -16.84 1.49
N GLU A 84 4.53 -16.89 1.42
CA GLU A 84 3.72 -18.10 1.66
C GLU A 84 2.71 -18.21 0.52
N VAL A 85 2.49 -19.44 0.04
CA VAL A 85 1.41 -19.71 -0.91
C VAL A 85 0.08 -19.60 -0.16
N ILE A 86 -0.86 -18.82 -0.68
CA ILE A 86 -2.19 -18.71 -0.11
C ILE A 86 -2.94 -20.02 -0.38
N GLU A 87 -3.34 -20.72 0.69
CA GLU A 87 -4.20 -21.89 0.56
C GLU A 87 -5.68 -21.50 0.41
N GLY A 88 -6.32 -22.05 -0.61
CA GLY A 88 -7.75 -21.81 -0.87
C GLY A 88 -8.09 -20.35 -1.18
N ARG A 89 -9.37 -20.01 -1.03
CA ARG A 89 -9.94 -18.71 -1.40
C ARG A 89 -10.60 -17.99 -0.22
N ARG A 90 -10.30 -18.42 1.01
CA ARG A 90 -10.96 -17.94 2.24
C ARG A 90 -12.49 -18.10 2.21
N LEU A 91 -12.98 -19.12 1.50
CA LEU A 91 -14.40 -19.50 1.52
C LEU A 91 -14.67 -20.42 2.71
N PRO A 92 -15.92 -20.49 3.21
CA PRO A 92 -16.28 -21.46 4.23
C PRO A 92 -16.02 -22.88 3.74
N ALA A 93 -15.67 -23.78 4.65
CA ALA A 93 -15.38 -25.18 4.33
C ALA A 93 -16.61 -25.93 3.78
N GLN A 94 -17.81 -25.52 4.21
CA GLN A 94 -19.09 -26.03 3.74
C GLN A 94 -19.73 -25.03 2.78
N ASP A 95 -20.44 -25.54 1.77
CA ASP A 95 -21.17 -24.75 0.78
C ASP A 95 -20.36 -23.63 0.10
N ALA A 96 -19.05 -23.84 -0.06
CA ALA A 96 -18.12 -22.87 -0.64
C ALA A 96 -18.60 -22.32 -2.00
N LYS A 97 -19.25 -23.15 -2.81
CA LYS A 97 -19.82 -22.73 -4.11
C LYS A 97 -20.97 -21.74 -3.95
N ALA A 98 -21.87 -21.99 -3.00
CA ALA A 98 -22.99 -21.09 -2.75
C ALA A 98 -22.46 -19.78 -2.15
N ALA A 99 -21.56 -19.86 -1.17
CA ALA A 99 -20.92 -18.71 -0.54
C ALA A 99 -20.17 -17.84 -1.57
N GLU A 100 -19.50 -18.47 -2.54
CA GLU A 100 -18.85 -17.76 -3.64
C GLU A 100 -19.84 -16.99 -4.51
N ILE A 101 -20.96 -17.61 -4.89
CA ILE A 101 -22.00 -16.93 -5.67
C ILE A 101 -22.58 -15.74 -4.88
N ALA A 102 -22.90 -15.95 -3.59
CA ALA A 102 -23.41 -14.89 -2.72
C ALA A 102 -22.42 -13.73 -2.60
N MET A 103 -21.15 -14.03 -2.33
CA MET A 103 -20.08 -13.02 -2.22
C MET A 103 -19.85 -12.24 -3.52
N LEU A 104 -19.93 -12.90 -4.68
CA LEU A 104 -19.77 -12.23 -5.97
C LEU A 104 -20.95 -11.30 -6.32
N LEU A 105 -22.12 -11.54 -5.74
CA LEU A 105 -23.33 -10.76 -5.97
C LEU A 105 -23.56 -9.66 -4.91
N ASP A 106 -22.80 -9.66 -3.82
CA ASP A 106 -22.90 -8.69 -2.72
C ASP A 106 -21.68 -7.75 -2.70
N ASP A 107 -21.91 -6.47 -3.01
CA ASP A 107 -20.87 -5.43 -3.01
C ASP A 107 -20.35 -5.06 -1.61
N SER A 108 -21.13 -5.41 -0.59
CA SER A 108 -20.83 -5.20 0.82
C SER A 108 -20.08 -6.37 1.45
N ALA A 109 -19.93 -7.50 0.75
CA ALA A 109 -19.26 -8.69 1.26
C ALA A 109 -17.82 -8.36 1.73
N ARG A 110 -17.51 -8.71 2.98
CA ARG A 110 -16.17 -8.57 3.59
C ARG A 110 -15.80 -9.87 4.29
N LEU A 111 -14.51 -10.03 4.58
CA LEU A 111 -14.06 -11.12 5.45
C LEU A 111 -14.59 -10.91 6.87
N THR A 112 -14.97 -12.01 7.52
CA THR A 112 -15.28 -12.05 8.95
C THR A 112 -14.00 -11.95 9.78
N GLU A 113 -14.15 -11.89 11.11
CA GLU A 113 -13.02 -11.88 12.05
C GLU A 113 -12.13 -13.13 11.92
N ASP A 114 -12.72 -14.27 11.54
CA ASP A 114 -12.01 -15.54 11.30
C ASP A 114 -11.23 -15.56 9.97
N GLY A 115 -11.34 -14.50 9.16
CA GLY A 115 -10.63 -14.38 7.90
C GLY A 115 -11.24 -15.17 6.74
N THR A 116 -12.51 -15.58 6.86
CA THR A 116 -13.29 -16.22 5.79
C THR A 116 -14.44 -15.33 5.32
N TYR A 117 -14.92 -15.53 4.09
CA TYR A 117 -16.17 -14.92 3.63
C TYR A 117 -17.38 -15.56 4.32
N PRO A 118 -18.49 -14.82 4.46
CA PRO A 118 -19.74 -15.38 4.97
C PRO A 118 -20.24 -16.56 4.14
N SER A 119 -21.00 -17.45 4.78
CA SER A 119 -21.82 -18.43 4.05
C SER A 119 -22.91 -17.72 3.23
N ALA A 120 -23.43 -18.42 2.23
CA ALA A 120 -24.61 -17.98 1.48
C ALA A 120 -25.86 -17.84 2.35
#